data_AF-A0A8T6VU02-F1
#
_entry.id   AF-A0A8T6VU02-F1
#
_cell.length_a   1.000
_cell.length_b   1.000
_cell.length_c   1.000
_cell.angle_alpha   90.00
_cell.angle_beta   90.00
_cell.angle_gamma   90.00
#
_symmetry.space_group_name_H-M   'P 1'
#
loop_
_entity.id
_entity.type
_entity.pdbx_description
1 polymer ?
#
loop_
_entity_poly.entity_id
_entity_poly.type
_entity_poly.pdbx_seq_one_letter_code
_entity_poly.pdbx_strand_id
1 'polypeptide(L)' 'MINIPKPGTVRFIGIVEDAGEPSRIRIFPECCDGLQHLHRFSHVIILYWLHLRDNEEERSVLQVAPRRHPGAPQVGVFA' A
#
# COMPACT_ATOMS: atom_id res chain seq x y z
N MET A 1 -2.57 7.56 -31.31
CA MET A 1 -3.66 7.24 -30.37
C MET A 1 -3.04 6.85 -29.04
N ILE A 2 -3.35 7.56 -27.95
CA ILE A 2 -2.89 7.20 -26.60
C ILE A 2 -3.83 6.11 -26.08
N ASN A 3 -3.28 4.95 -25.72
CA ASN A 3 -4.05 3.87 -25.09
C ASN A 3 -4.38 4.29 -23.67
N ILE A 4 -5.65 4.63 -23.38
CA ILE A 4 -6.08 4.91 -22.02
C ILE A 4 -6.13 3.55 -21.30
N PRO A 5 -5.29 3.31 -20.27
CA PRO A 5 -5.31 2.05 -19.57
C PRO A 5 -6.69 1.83 -18.97
N LYS A 6 -7.26 0.64 -19.21
CA LYS A 6 -8.51 0.23 -18.56
C LYS A 6 -8.29 0.21 -17.04
N PRO A 7 -9.34 0.53 -16.25
CA PRO A 7 -9.25 0.41 -14.80
C PRO A 7 -8.82 -1.02 -14.42
N GLY A 8 -7.87 -1.11 -13.49
CA GLY A 8 -7.39 -2.37 -12.93
C GLY A 8 -8.11 -2.71 -11.63
N THR A 9 -8.23 -4.00 -11.32
CA THR A 9 -8.71 -4.47 -10.03
C THR A 9 -7.54 -5.01 -9.21
N VAL A 10 -7.45 -4.60 -7.95
CA VAL A 10 -6.49 -5.16 -6.99
C VAL A 10 -7.17 -6.35 -6.30
N ARG A 11 -6.51 -7.51 -6.31
CA ARG A 11 -6.89 -8.68 -5.51
C ARG A 11 -5.95 -8.80 -4.34
N PHE A 12 -6.47 -8.76 -3.13
CA PHE A 12 -5.65 -8.92 -1.93
C PHE A 12 -5.15 -10.37 -1.81
N ILE A 13 -3.86 -10.51 -1.47
CA ILE A 13 -3.18 -11.80 -1.33
C ILE A 13 -2.95 -12.18 0.14
N GLY A 14 -3.42 -11.33 1.06
CA GLY A 14 -3.20 -11.47 2.48
C GLY A 14 -3.70 -10.26 3.26
N ILE A 15 -3.46 -10.28 4.56
CA ILE A 15 -3.80 -9.19 5.48
C ILE A 15 -2.63 -8.89 6.41
N VAL A 16 -2.52 -7.63 6.83
CA VAL A 16 -1.68 -7.23 7.96
C VAL A 16 -2.49 -7.49 9.23
N GLU A 17 -2.04 -8.43 10.06
CA GLU A 17 -2.71 -8.79 11.32
C GLU A 17 -2.21 -7.95 12.49
N ASP A 18 -0.92 -7.58 12.46
CA ASP A 18 -0.27 -6.76 13.47
C ASP A 18 0.76 -5.84 12.80
N ALA A 19 0.73 -4.56 13.16
CA ALA A 19 1.64 -3.52 12.67
C ALA A 19 2.62 -3.03 13.75
N GLY A 20 2.79 -3.78 14.84
CA GLY A 20 3.78 -3.54 15.89
C GLY A 20 5.17 -4.12 15.58
N GLU A 21 5.98 -4.29 16.62
CA GLU A 21 7.31 -4.91 16.51
C GLU A 21 7.39 -6.18 17.39
N PRO A 22 7.39 -7.39 16.80
CA PRO A 22 7.36 -7.69 15.37
C PRO A 22 5.96 -7.55 14.73
N SER A 23 5.92 -7.09 13.47
CA SER A 23 4.70 -7.06 12.66
C SER A 23 4.36 -8.46 12.13
N ARG A 24 3.09 -8.71 11.84
CA ARG A 24 2.62 -9.99 11.28
C ARG A 24 1.73 -9.79 10.06
N ILE A 25 2.08 -10.48 8.97
CA ILE A 25 1.32 -10.52 7.72
C ILE A 25 0.90 -11.98 7.49
N ARG A 26 -0.40 -12.20 7.26
CA ARG A 26 -0.92 -13.50 6.87
C ARG A 26 -1.23 -13.50 5.38
N ILE A 27 -0.56 -14.39 4.64
CA ILE A 27 -0.83 -14.64 3.21
C ILE A 27 -1.97 -15.66 3.10
N PHE A 28 -2.86 -15.47 2.13
CA PHE A 28 -3.95 -16.41 1.89
C PHE A 28 -3.43 -17.74 1.30
N PRO A 29 -4.02 -18.90 1.66
CA PRO A 29 -3.52 -20.21 1.24
C PRO A 29 -3.28 -20.35 -0.27
N GLU A 30 -4.17 -19.81 -1.09
CA GLU A 30 -4.10 -19.83 -2.55
C GLU A 30 -2.91 -19.02 -3.14
N CYS A 31 -2.23 -18.22 -2.33
CA CYS A 31 -1.07 -17.41 -2.74
C CYS A 31 0.24 -17.90 -2.11
N CYS A 32 0.23 -18.94 -1.27
CA CYS A 32 1.40 -19.38 -0.52
C CYS A 32 2.55 -19.88 -1.42
N ASP A 33 2.26 -20.46 -2.59
CA ASP A 33 3.29 -20.89 -3.54
C ASP A 33 4.19 -19.73 -3.98
N GLY A 34 3.67 -18.50 -3.99
CA GLY A 34 4.45 -17.29 -4.27
C GLY A 34 5.53 -16.95 -3.23
N LEU A 35 5.53 -17.62 -2.07
CA LEU A 35 6.52 -17.43 -1.00
C LEU A 35 7.74 -18.36 -1.15
N GLN A 36 7.78 -19.21 -2.18
CA GLN A 36 8.88 -20.15 -2.39
C GLN A 36 10.23 -19.40 -2.38
N HIS A 37 11.16 -19.88 -1.55
CA HIS A 37 12.49 -19.29 -1.34
C HIS A 37 12.54 -17.88 -0.72
N LEU A 38 11.42 -17.30 -0.26
CA LEU A 38 11.41 -15.97 0.36
C LEU A 38 12.35 -15.88 1.59
N HIS A 39 12.51 -16.97 2.33
CA HIS A 39 13.41 -17.08 3.48
C HIS A 39 14.90 -16.90 3.13
N ARG A 40 15.28 -16.93 1.84
CA ARG A 40 16.66 -16.71 1.38
C ARG A 40 17.03 -15.23 1.30
N PHE A 41 16.05 -14.33 1.40
CA PHE A 41 16.25 -12.89 1.40
C PHE A 41 16.25 -12.36 2.83
N SER A 42 17.11 -11.38 3.12
CA SER A 42 17.12 -10.69 4.41
C SER A 42 16.10 -9.54 4.49
N HIS A 43 15.63 -9.04 3.34
CA HIS A 43 14.73 -7.89 3.25
C HIS A 43 13.68 -8.11 2.15
N VAL A 44 12.49 -7.56 2.36
CA VAL A 44 11.38 -7.58 1.41
C VAL A 44 10.69 -6.21 1.40
N ILE A 45 10.12 -5.83 0.26
CA ILE A 45 9.25 -4.64 0.16
C ILE A 45 7.81 -5.12 0.27
N ILE A 46 7.08 -4.61 1.26
CA ILE A 46 5.65 -4.88 1.45
C ILE A 46 4.85 -3.73 0.85
N LEU A 47 4.08 -4.02 -0.20
CA LEU A 47 3.07 -3.11 -0.73
C LEU A 47 1.72 -3.46 -0.10
N TYR A 48 1.09 -2.52 0.59
CA TYR A 48 -0.18 -2.72 1.27
C TYR A 48 -1.18 -1.63 0.91
N TRP A 49 -2.46 -1.93 1.14
CA TRP A 49 -3.56 -1.04 0.81
C TRP A 49 -4.01 -0.26 2.04
N LEU A 50 -4.03 1.07 1.93
CA LEU A 50 -4.54 1.98 2.94
C LEU A 50 -6.08 1.98 2.97
N HIS A 51 -6.67 0.81 3.22
CA HIS A 51 -8.11 0.54 3.09
C HIS A 51 -9.00 1.48 3.92
N LEU A 52 -8.51 2.01 5.04
CA LEU A 52 -9.25 3.00 5.84
C LEU A 52 -9.38 4.38 5.18
N ARG A 53 -8.63 4.62 4.09
CA ARG A 53 -8.65 5.84 3.27
C ARG A 53 -9.07 5.53 1.83
N ASP A 54 -9.57 4.33 1.59
CA ASP A 54 -10.02 3.86 0.28
C ASP A 54 -11.49 4.25 0.03
N ASN A 55 -11.76 5.55 0.06
CA ASN A 55 -13.07 6.11 -0.26
C ASN A 55 -12.91 7.27 -1.24
N GLU A 56 -14.00 7.64 -1.92
CA GLU A 56 -13.98 8.64 -3.00
C GLU A 56 -13.43 9.99 -2.52
N GLU A 57 -13.85 10.44 -1.33
CA GLU A 57 -13.45 11.71 -0.75
C GLU A 57 -11.92 11.76 -0.53
N GLU A 58 -11.38 10.79 0.20
CA GLU A 58 -9.95 10.74 0.52
C GLU A 58 -9.08 10.47 -0.72
N ARG A 59 -9.57 9.67 -1.70
CA ARG A 59 -8.86 9.42 -2.96
C ARG A 59 -8.82 10.63 -3.89
N SER A 60 -9.76 11.55 -3.75
CA SER A 60 -9.82 12.77 -4.57
C SER A 60 -8.83 13.85 -4.11
N VAL A 61 -8.14 13.67 -2.98
CA VAL A 61 -7.18 14.62 -2.44
C VAL A 61 -5.92 14.69 -3.32
N LEU A 62 -5.63 15.87 -3.86
CA LEU A 62 -4.46 16.10 -4.71
C LEU A 62 -3.32 16.84 -4.01
N GLN A 63 -3.58 17.44 -2.84
CA GLN A 63 -2.61 18.21 -2.08
C GLN A 63 -2.76 18.01 -0.58
N VAL A 64 -1.65 18.02 0.15
CA VAL A 64 -1.61 17.78 1.60
C VAL A 64 -0.62 18.74 2.28
N ALA A 65 -0.89 19.04 3.55
CA ALA A 65 0.09 19.62 4.47
C ALA A 65 0.74 18.49 5.29
N PRO A 66 2.07 18.25 5.17
CA PRO A 66 2.74 17.18 5.90
C PRO A 66 2.62 17.31 7.42
N ARG A 67 2.06 16.29 8.07
CA ARG A 67 1.68 16.33 9.50
C ARG A 67 2.85 16.57 10.48
N ARG A 68 4.06 16.14 10.16
CA ARG A 68 5.20 16.13 11.10
C ARG A 68 6.09 17.38 11.04
N HIS A 69 5.70 18.40 10.28
CA HIS A 69 6.45 19.64 10.16
C HIS A 69 5.51 20.85 10.31
N PRO A 70 5.44 21.45 11.51
CA PRO A 70 4.71 22.69 11.72
C PRO A 70 5.21 23.76 10.74
N GLY A 71 4.30 24.39 10.00
CA GLY A 71 4.64 25.40 8.99
C GLY A 71 5.04 24.85 7.62
N ALA A 72 4.95 23.54 7.38
CA ALA A 72 5.22 22.98 6.06
C ALA A 72 4.25 23.53 5.00
N PRO A 73 4.75 23.85 3.79
CA PRO A 73 3.90 24.27 2.70
C PRO A 73 2.97 23.13 2.26
N GLN A 74 1.84 23.50 1.68
CA GLN A 74 0.97 22.56 0.99
C GLN A 74 1.68 22.02 -0.25
N VAL A 75 1.72 20.70 -0.42
CA VAL A 75 2.41 20.01 -1.52
C VAL A 75 1.49 19.04 -2.22
N GLY A 76 1.80 18.70 -3.48
CA GLY A 76 1.08 17.66 -4.21
C GLY A 76 1.35 16.26 -3.64
N VAL A 77 0.38 15.36 -3.69
CA VAL A 77 0.51 14.00 -3.10
C VAL A 77 1.54 13.09 -3.77
N PHE A 78 2.12 13.51 -4.89
CA PHE A 78 3.17 12.79 -5.62
C PHE A 78 4.58 13.40 -5.46
N ALA A 79 4.72 14.45 -4.65
CA ALA A 79 5.97 15.21 -4.46
C ALA A 79 6.69 14.85 -3.15
#